data_AF-A0A2V7VM55-F1
#
_entry.id   AF-A0A2V7VM55-F1
#
_cell.length_a   1.000
_cell.length_b   1.000
_cell.length_c   1.000
_cell.angle_alpha   90.00
_cell.angle_beta   90.00
_cell.angle_gamma   90.00
#
_symmetry.space_group_name_H-M   'P 1'
#
loop_
_entity.id
_entity.type
_entity.pdbx_description
1 polymer ?
#
loop_
_entity_poly.entity_id
_entity_poly.type
_entity_poly.pdbx_seq_one_letter_code
_entity_poly.pdbx_strand_id
1 'polypeptide(L)'
;MSIGRVAVGDAETERVLRDVLSELGAPPGEEWTVSVTPNSGAGAWEVSLQGAPRLKSEHIDWESVHRADGDRYRKLFHKAERDPQFLKRALRKLLWEAIQFRENPVWSVDPVLAEAFEKAVWTELRHEEMKPLQVRFGVWREGPDGTKFVCKVEYASASDRPWSWWSSLVRTPDDLQHELQKALVARRKRRAAQALAAKSAAARLARRARMAAAEAAAKSATVLGPVPRPAEQRASA
;
A
#
# COMPACT_ATOMS: atom_id res chain seq x y z
N MET A 1 -7.62 -12.81 -2.60
CA MET A 1 -7.67 -13.74 -1.45
C MET A 1 -8.66 -14.85 -1.77
N SER A 2 -8.28 -16.10 -1.57
CA SER A 2 -9.16 -17.27 -1.63
C SER A 2 -9.74 -17.54 -0.23
N ILE A 3 -11.00 -17.96 -0.20
CA ILE A 3 -11.68 -18.37 1.04
C ILE A 3 -11.72 -19.89 1.03
N GLY A 4 -11.02 -20.50 1.98
CA GLY A 4 -11.08 -21.93 2.23
C GLY A 4 -12.33 -22.32 3.03
N ARG A 5 -12.14 -23.08 4.10
CA ARG A 5 -13.25 -23.54 4.94
C ARG A 5 -13.73 -22.41 5.86
N VAL A 6 -15.02 -22.11 5.83
CA VAL A 6 -15.70 -21.29 6.84
C VAL A 6 -16.80 -22.18 7.41
N ALA A 7 -16.61 -22.61 8.65
CA ALA A 7 -17.55 -23.44 9.40
C ALA A 7 -17.47 -23.00 10.87
N VAL A 8 -18.49 -22.33 11.38
CA VAL A 8 -18.57 -21.90 12.78
C VAL A 8 -19.82 -22.39 13.50
N GLY A 9 -20.67 -23.16 12.79
CA GLY A 9 -21.84 -23.82 13.36
C GLY A 9 -23.10 -22.96 13.36
N ASP A 10 -23.05 -21.77 12.75
CA ASP A 10 -24.19 -20.88 12.56
C ASP A 10 -24.18 -20.32 11.12
N ALA A 11 -25.22 -20.63 10.34
CA ALA A 11 -25.24 -20.36 8.90
C ALA A 11 -25.29 -18.86 8.57
N GLU A 12 -25.98 -18.05 9.40
CA GLU A 12 -26.03 -16.61 9.20
C GLU A 12 -24.66 -15.99 9.46
N THR A 13 -24.02 -16.34 10.57
CA THR A 13 -22.66 -15.89 10.88
C THR A 13 -21.67 -16.36 9.81
N GLU A 14 -21.78 -17.60 9.32
CA GLU A 14 -20.94 -18.09 8.22
C GLU A 14 -21.10 -17.27 6.94
N ARG A 15 -22.32 -16.88 6.58
CA ARG A 15 -22.57 -15.97 5.46
C ARG A 15 -21.92 -14.61 5.68
N VAL A 16 -22.14 -13.99 6.84
CA VAL A 16 -21.55 -12.69 7.19
C VAL A 16 -20.02 -12.75 7.17
N LEU A 17 -19.42 -13.82 7.68
CA LEU A 17 -17.97 -14.02 7.62
C LEU A 17 -17.48 -14.13 6.18
N ARG A 18 -18.17 -14.85 5.30
CA ARG A 18 -17.79 -14.92 3.88
C ARG A 18 -17.86 -13.56 3.18
N ASP A 19 -18.88 -12.76 3.50
CA ASP A 19 -19.01 -11.41 2.96
C ASP A 19 -17.86 -10.51 3.44
N VAL A 20 -17.56 -10.55 4.75
CA VAL A 20 -16.41 -9.85 5.37
C VAL A 20 -15.09 -10.23 4.70
N LEU A 21 -14.83 -11.52 4.51
CA LEU A 21 -13.62 -12.02 3.88
C LEU A 21 -13.54 -11.61 2.40
N SER A 22 -14.66 -11.64 1.69
CA SER A 22 -14.73 -11.20 0.29
C SER A 22 -14.48 -9.70 0.16
N GLU A 23 -15.05 -8.89 1.05
CA GLU A 23 -14.85 -7.45 1.10
C GLU A 23 -13.37 -7.10 1.37
N LEU A 24 -12.75 -7.79 2.34
CA LEU A 24 -11.36 -7.59 2.75
C LEU A 24 -10.35 -7.79 1.61
N GLY A 25 -10.53 -8.84 0.80
CA GLY A 25 -9.60 -9.18 -0.27
C GLY A 25 -8.16 -9.42 0.22
N ALA A 26 -7.19 -9.23 -0.67
CA ALA A 26 -5.76 -9.28 -0.37
C ALA A 26 -5.03 -8.11 -1.05
N PRO A 27 -3.84 -7.72 -0.56
CA PRO A 27 -2.99 -6.76 -1.24
C PRO A 27 -2.68 -7.16 -2.70
N PRO A 28 -2.53 -6.19 -3.62
CA PRO A 28 -2.16 -6.48 -5.00
C PRO A 28 -0.86 -7.28 -5.09
N GLY A 29 -0.88 -8.36 -5.88
CA GLY A 29 0.28 -9.23 -6.08
C GLY A 29 0.53 -10.25 -4.96
N GLU A 30 -0.31 -10.29 -3.92
CA GLU A 30 -0.20 -11.27 -2.85
C GLU A 30 -1.32 -12.32 -2.89
N GLU A 31 -0.92 -13.59 -2.84
CA GLU A 31 -1.84 -14.71 -2.72
C GLU A 31 -2.05 -15.06 -1.26
N TRP A 32 -3.31 -15.02 -0.83
CA TRP A 32 -3.72 -15.34 0.53
C TRP A 32 -4.87 -16.32 0.52
N THR A 33 -4.81 -17.31 1.42
CA THR A 33 -5.90 -18.24 1.72
C THR A 33 -6.29 -18.08 3.18
N VAL A 34 -7.59 -17.94 3.46
CA VAL A 34 -8.14 -17.83 4.82
C VAL A 34 -9.09 -18.98 5.12
N SER A 35 -9.07 -19.50 6.35
CA SER A 35 -10.05 -20.47 6.85
C SER A 35 -10.47 -20.11 8.27
N VAL A 36 -11.75 -20.32 8.58
CA VAL A 36 -12.36 -20.12 9.88
C VAL A 36 -13.05 -21.41 10.29
N THR A 37 -12.60 -22.02 11.38
CA THR A 37 -13.13 -23.29 11.87
C THR A 37 -13.47 -23.20 13.36
N PRO A 38 -14.39 -24.04 13.87
CA PRO A 38 -14.65 -24.06 15.29
C PRO A 38 -13.52 -24.79 16.01
N ASN A 39 -13.06 -24.25 17.13
CA ASN A 39 -12.14 -24.96 18.02
C ASN A 39 -12.92 -25.43 19.25
N SER A 40 -13.41 -26.67 19.18
CA SER A 40 -14.28 -27.29 20.18
C SER A 40 -13.63 -27.38 21.56
N GLY A 41 -12.30 -27.52 21.62
CA GLY A 41 -11.56 -27.59 22.89
C GLY A 41 -11.47 -26.24 23.62
N ALA A 42 -11.61 -25.13 22.90
CA ALA A 42 -11.45 -23.78 23.44
C ALA A 42 -12.74 -22.93 23.41
N GLY A 43 -13.83 -23.45 22.84
CA GLY A 43 -15.06 -22.68 22.61
C GLY A 43 -14.83 -21.42 21.77
N ALA A 44 -13.84 -21.45 20.89
CA ALA A 44 -13.33 -20.31 20.12
C ALA A 44 -13.48 -20.55 18.62
N TRP A 45 -13.37 -19.49 17.81
CA TRP A 45 -13.10 -19.65 16.38
C TRP A 45 -11.60 -19.69 16.17
N GLU A 46 -11.12 -20.69 15.44
CA GLU A 46 -9.76 -20.71 14.94
C GLU A 46 -9.75 -20.11 13.54
N VAL A 47 -8.97 -19.03 13.38
CA VAL A 47 -8.73 -18.41 12.09
C VAL A 47 -7.30 -18.73 11.67
N SER A 48 -7.16 -19.35 10.51
CA SER A 48 -5.88 -19.66 9.88
C SER A 48 -5.75 -18.89 8.57
N LEU A 49 -4.58 -18.28 8.35
CA LEU A 49 -4.21 -17.67 7.08
C LEU A 49 -2.92 -18.26 6.55
N GLN A 50 -2.81 -18.36 5.23
CA GLN A 50 -1.57 -18.68 4.53
C GLN A 50 -1.33 -17.60 3.47
N GLY A 51 -0.13 -17.03 3.43
CA GLY A 51 0.21 -16.01 2.44
C GLY A 51 1.62 -15.44 2.63
N ALA A 52 1.80 -14.21 2.16
CA ALA A 52 3.08 -13.51 2.18
C ALA A 52 3.66 -13.38 3.61
N PRO A 53 4.99 -13.37 3.76
CA PRO A 53 5.61 -13.20 5.07
C PRO A 53 5.33 -11.82 5.66
N ARG A 54 5.26 -11.77 6.99
CA ARG A 54 4.93 -10.60 7.81
C ARG A 54 5.87 -10.54 8.99
N LEU A 55 6.15 -9.34 9.47
CA LEU A 55 7.05 -9.16 10.61
C LEU A 55 6.35 -9.60 11.90
N LYS A 56 6.88 -10.64 12.54
CA LYS A 56 6.31 -11.18 13.79
C LYS A 56 6.15 -10.13 14.89
N SER A 57 7.08 -9.19 15.00
CA SER A 57 7.02 -8.09 15.98
C SER A 57 5.79 -7.18 15.82
N GLU A 58 5.18 -7.13 14.63
CA GLU A 58 3.99 -6.31 14.36
C GLU A 58 2.67 -7.09 14.57
N HIS A 59 2.75 -8.43 14.62
CA HIS A 59 1.61 -9.35 14.73
C HIS A 59 1.77 -10.33 15.90
N ILE A 60 2.08 -9.80 17.07
CA ILE A 60 2.27 -10.61 18.29
C ILE A 60 1.04 -11.45 18.66
N ASP A 61 -0.16 -10.98 18.30
CA ASP A 61 -1.44 -11.65 18.58
C ASP A 61 -1.72 -12.85 17.67
N TRP A 62 -0.86 -13.07 16.66
CA TRP A 62 -0.95 -14.17 15.71
C TRP A 62 0.18 -15.14 15.97
N GLU A 63 -0.11 -16.43 16.10
CA GLU A 63 0.91 -17.46 15.97
C GLU A 63 1.38 -17.53 14.51
N SER A 64 2.68 -17.66 14.27
CA SER A 64 3.27 -17.60 12.94
C SER A 64 4.24 -18.75 12.75
N VAL A 65 4.09 -19.48 11.65
CA VAL A 65 4.98 -20.58 11.26
C VAL A 65 5.48 -20.31 9.85
N HIS A 66 6.79 -20.10 9.72
CA HIS A 66 7.44 -19.94 8.42
C HIS A 66 7.48 -21.27 7.67
N ARG A 67 7.10 -21.24 6.39
CA ARG A 67 7.23 -22.39 5.47
C ARG A 67 7.85 -21.97 4.15
N ALA A 68 8.32 -22.93 3.37
CA ALA A 68 8.97 -22.69 2.08
C ALA A 68 8.02 -22.05 1.04
N ASP A 69 6.72 -22.31 1.19
CA ASP A 69 5.60 -21.95 0.33
C ASP A 69 4.77 -20.77 0.88
N GLY A 70 5.26 -20.10 1.92
CA GLY A 70 4.62 -18.94 2.56
C GLY A 70 4.45 -19.11 4.07
N ASP A 71 4.01 -18.04 4.73
CA ASP A 71 3.83 -18.05 6.17
C ASP A 71 2.40 -18.47 6.54
N ARG A 72 2.29 -19.30 7.57
CA ARG A 72 1.02 -19.64 8.18
C ARG A 72 0.80 -18.82 9.44
N TYR A 73 -0.33 -18.15 9.52
CA TYR A 73 -0.78 -17.41 10.69
C TYR A 73 -1.98 -18.08 11.31
N ARG A 74 -2.03 -18.14 12.65
CA ARG A 74 -3.17 -18.68 13.41
C ARG A 74 -3.51 -17.76 14.57
N LYS A 75 -4.81 -17.50 14.77
CA LYS A 75 -5.33 -16.81 15.95
C LYS A 75 -6.63 -17.46 16.42
N LEU A 76 -6.79 -17.59 17.73
CA LEU A 76 -8.04 -18.01 18.37
C LEU A 76 -8.84 -16.78 18.76
N PHE A 77 -10.11 -16.74 18.36
CA PHE A 77 -11.08 -15.71 18.71
C PHE A 77 -12.04 -16.27 19.74
N HIS A 78 -11.84 -15.88 21.00
CA HIS A 78 -12.64 -16.36 22.13
C HIS A 78 -14.02 -15.71 22.18
N LYS A 79 -14.87 -16.10 23.14
CA LYS A 79 -16.30 -15.72 23.19
C LYS A 79 -16.59 -14.23 22.99
N ALA A 80 -15.78 -13.32 23.56
CA ALA A 80 -15.95 -11.88 23.42
C ALA A 80 -15.50 -11.32 22.05
N GLU A 81 -14.70 -12.08 21.31
CA GLU A 81 -14.10 -11.71 20.01
C GLU A 81 -14.75 -12.44 18.83
N ARG A 82 -15.74 -13.32 19.07
CA ARG A 82 -16.53 -14.03 18.04
C ARG A 82 -17.55 -13.09 17.38
N ASP A 83 -17.02 -12.02 16.82
CA ASP A 83 -17.74 -10.99 16.11
C ASP A 83 -17.09 -10.81 14.72
N PRO A 84 -17.86 -10.90 13.63
CA PRO A 84 -17.32 -10.71 12.28
C PRO A 84 -16.58 -9.37 12.09
N GLN A 85 -16.98 -8.28 12.76
CA GLN A 85 -16.27 -6.99 12.62
C GLN A 85 -14.96 -6.97 13.39
N PHE A 86 -14.91 -7.58 14.57
CA PHE A 86 -13.64 -7.80 15.28
C PHE A 86 -12.67 -8.64 14.45
N LEU A 87 -13.14 -9.74 13.87
CA LEU A 87 -12.35 -10.56 12.95
C LEU A 87 -11.89 -9.74 11.74
N LYS A 88 -12.77 -8.95 11.13
CA LYS A 88 -12.44 -8.06 10.01
C LYS A 88 -11.26 -7.14 10.34
N ARG A 89 -11.31 -6.49 11.50
CA ARG A 89 -10.24 -5.59 11.97
C ARG A 89 -8.91 -6.31 12.18
N ALA A 90 -8.95 -7.48 12.83
CA ALA A 90 -7.76 -8.28 13.07
C ALA A 90 -7.10 -8.76 11.76
N LEU A 91 -7.92 -9.22 10.80
CA LEU A 91 -7.45 -9.62 9.48
C LEU A 91 -6.92 -8.45 8.66
N ARG A 92 -7.60 -7.29 8.70
CA ARG A 92 -7.13 -6.10 8.00
C ARG A 92 -5.73 -5.69 8.46
N LYS A 93 -5.45 -5.75 9.77
CA LYS A 93 -4.13 -5.44 10.33
C LYS A 93 -3.04 -6.39 9.80
N LEU A 94 -3.32 -7.69 9.71
CA LEU A 94 -2.37 -8.68 9.21
C LEU A 94 -2.19 -8.61 7.68
N LEU A 95 -3.30 -8.56 6.93
CA LEU A 95 -3.28 -8.58 5.47
C LEU A 95 -2.74 -7.27 4.90
N TRP A 96 -3.19 -6.14 5.41
CA TRP A 96 -2.93 -4.81 4.86
C TRP A 96 -1.95 -4.01 5.71
N GLU A 97 -0.80 -4.60 6.07
CA GLU A 97 0.30 -3.92 6.82
C GLU A 97 0.72 -2.58 6.19
N ALA A 98 0.56 -2.44 4.88
CA ALA A 98 0.83 -1.20 4.16
C ALA A 98 -0.08 -0.03 4.57
N ILE A 99 -1.16 -0.26 5.34
CA ILE A 99 -2.05 0.78 5.87
C ILE A 99 -2.17 0.59 7.39
N GLN A 100 -1.39 1.35 8.14
CA GLN A 100 -1.31 1.28 9.59
C GLN A 100 -2.19 2.34 10.24
N PHE A 101 -3.34 1.93 10.77
CA PHE A 101 -4.15 2.77 11.65
C PHE A 101 -3.49 2.87 13.02
N ARG A 102 -3.14 4.09 13.46
CA ARG A 102 -2.78 4.35 14.86
C ARG A 102 -4.04 4.41 15.71
N GLU A 103 -3.84 4.57 17.02
CA GLU A 103 -4.93 4.79 17.97
C GLU A 103 -5.90 5.86 17.46
N ASN A 104 -7.16 5.46 17.35
CA ASN A 104 -8.21 6.27 16.77
C ASN A 104 -9.11 6.82 17.90
N PRO A 105 -8.98 8.11 18.26
CA PRO A 105 -9.75 8.70 19.37
C PRO A 105 -11.26 8.73 19.13
N VAL A 106 -11.74 8.46 17.89
CA VAL A 106 -13.17 8.34 17.60
C VAL A 106 -13.79 7.14 18.31
N TRP A 107 -13.01 6.09 18.62
CA TRP A 107 -13.51 4.92 19.37
C TRP A 107 -14.09 5.29 20.73
N SER A 108 -13.56 6.34 21.38
CA SER A 108 -14.09 6.84 22.66
C SER A 108 -15.34 7.71 22.51
N VAL A 109 -15.67 8.14 21.28
CA VAL A 109 -16.87 8.95 20.98
C VAL A 109 -18.00 8.02 20.54
N ASP A 110 -17.76 7.24 19.49
CA ASP A 110 -18.72 6.29 18.94
C ASP A 110 -17.95 5.18 18.18
N PRO A 111 -17.98 3.92 18.67
CA PRO A 111 -17.32 2.78 18.03
C PRO A 111 -17.77 2.51 16.59
N VAL A 112 -19.07 2.69 16.29
CA VAL A 112 -19.63 2.45 14.94
C VAL A 112 -19.12 3.51 13.99
N LEU A 113 -19.11 4.77 14.44
CA LEU A 113 -18.56 5.88 13.66
C LEU A 113 -17.05 5.74 13.43
N ALA A 114 -16.31 5.31 14.46
CA ALA A 114 -14.87 5.07 14.36
C ALA A 114 -14.54 4.02 13.28
N GLU A 115 -15.28 2.92 13.28
CA GLU A 115 -15.16 1.88 12.26
C GLU A 115 -15.49 2.41 10.86
N ALA A 116 -16.55 3.21 10.73
CA ALA A 116 -16.93 3.80 9.45
C ALA A 116 -15.84 4.75 8.89
N PHE A 117 -15.21 5.55 9.75
CA PHE A 117 -14.07 6.39 9.34
C PHE A 117 -12.85 5.57 8.90
N GLU A 118 -12.49 4.54 9.66
CA GLU A 118 -11.39 3.64 9.27
C GLU A 118 -11.70 2.91 7.96
N LYS A 119 -12.95 2.50 7.76
CA LYS A 119 -13.42 1.87 6.52
C LYS A 119 -13.32 2.83 5.34
N ALA A 120 -13.80 4.07 5.49
CA ALA A 120 -13.73 5.10 4.45
C ALA A 120 -12.29 5.33 3.96
N VAL A 121 -11.34 5.46 4.89
CA VAL A 121 -9.92 5.63 4.54
C VAL A 121 -9.33 4.36 3.91
N TRP A 122 -9.60 3.19 4.48
CA TRP A 122 -9.07 1.93 3.96
C TRP A 122 -9.55 1.64 2.54
N THR A 123 -10.84 1.89 2.23
CA THR A 123 -11.43 1.67 0.91
C THR A 123 -10.70 2.44 -0.19
N GLU A 124 -10.30 3.69 0.08
CA GLU A 124 -9.57 4.50 -0.89
C GLU A 124 -8.08 4.11 -0.97
N LEU A 125 -7.44 3.84 0.17
CA LEU A 125 -6.00 3.58 0.22
C LEU A 125 -5.60 2.17 -0.25
N ARG A 126 -6.46 1.16 -0.10
CA ARG A 126 -6.15 -0.25 -0.45
C ARG A 126 -5.82 -0.46 -1.93
N HIS A 127 -6.24 0.46 -2.80
CA HIS A 127 -6.02 0.40 -4.24
C HIS A 127 -4.82 1.21 -4.70
N GLU A 128 -4.15 1.93 -3.79
CA GLU A 128 -3.04 2.79 -4.13
C GLU A 128 -1.70 2.08 -3.97
N GLU A 129 -0.90 2.07 -5.05
CA GLU A 129 0.48 1.59 -5.01
C GLU A 129 1.37 2.58 -4.26
N MET A 130 1.52 2.36 -2.96
CA MET A 130 2.24 3.23 -2.05
C MET A 130 3.16 2.46 -1.11
N LYS A 131 4.21 3.15 -0.64
CA LYS A 131 4.96 2.71 0.53
C LYS A 131 4.01 2.61 1.73
N PRO A 132 4.32 1.79 2.75
CA PRO A 132 3.51 1.68 3.96
C PRO A 132 3.12 3.06 4.50
N LEU A 133 1.84 3.20 4.83
CA LEU A 133 1.18 4.42 5.26
C LEU A 133 0.81 4.31 6.74
N GLN A 134 0.82 5.45 7.40
CA GLN A 134 0.31 5.65 8.72
C GLN A 134 -0.90 6.57 8.66
N VAL A 135 -2.01 6.12 9.24
CA VAL A 135 -3.27 6.86 9.34
C VAL A 135 -3.51 7.24 10.80
N ARG A 136 -3.81 8.52 11.05
CA ARG A 136 -4.14 9.04 12.38
C ARG A 136 -5.42 9.84 12.31
N PHE A 137 -6.28 9.66 13.30
CA PHE A 137 -7.49 10.45 13.46
C PHE A 137 -7.32 11.44 14.61
N GLY A 138 -8.00 12.58 14.50
CA GLY A 138 -8.15 13.55 15.56
C GLY A 138 -9.63 13.90 15.74
N VAL A 139 -10.01 14.19 16.99
CA VAL A 139 -11.35 14.66 17.35
C VAL A 139 -11.22 16.12 17.77
N TRP A 140 -12.00 16.99 17.15
CA TRP A 140 -12.08 18.40 17.47
C TRP A 140 -13.49 18.72 17.99
N ARG A 141 -13.58 19.23 19.23
CA ARG A 141 -14.85 19.63 19.83
C ARG A 141 -14.98 21.13 19.70
N GLU A 142 -15.82 21.58 18.78
CA GLU A 142 -15.99 22.99 18.47
C GLU A 142 -17.37 23.47 18.94
N GLY A 143 -17.44 24.03 20.16
CA GLY A 143 -18.59 24.75 20.70
C GLY A 143 -19.98 24.23 20.29
N PRO A 144 -20.94 25.11 19.92
CA PRO A 144 -22.29 24.69 19.50
C PRO A 144 -22.32 23.95 18.15
N ASP A 145 -21.22 23.97 17.39
CA ASP A 145 -21.13 23.38 16.06
C ASP A 145 -20.91 21.87 16.08
N GLY A 146 -20.73 21.26 17.26
CA GLY A 146 -20.63 19.81 17.43
C GLY A 146 -19.23 19.23 17.18
N THR A 147 -19.13 17.91 17.26
CA THR A 147 -17.88 17.18 17.07
C THR A 147 -17.48 17.15 15.59
N LYS A 148 -16.24 17.54 15.30
CA LYS A 148 -15.60 17.42 13.98
C LYS A 148 -14.40 16.49 14.07
N PHE A 149 -14.01 15.93 12.94
CA PHE A 149 -12.93 14.96 12.84
C PHE A 149 -11.89 15.42 11.83
N VAL A 150 -10.65 14.98 12.03
CA VAL A 150 -9.56 15.18 11.08
C VAL A 150 -8.84 13.86 10.86
N CYS A 151 -8.38 13.63 9.64
CA CYS A 151 -7.57 12.48 9.27
C CYS A 151 -6.24 12.96 8.71
N LYS A 152 -5.15 12.35 9.17
CA LYS A 152 -3.81 12.51 8.62
C LYS A 152 -3.36 11.19 8.02
N VAL A 153 -2.86 11.23 6.80
CA VAL A 153 -2.23 10.11 6.11
C VAL A 153 -0.80 10.50 5.74
N GLU A 154 0.18 9.69 6.13
CA GLU A 154 1.59 9.92 5.83
C GLU A 154 2.33 8.60 5.57
N TYR A 155 3.53 8.64 4.99
CA TYR A 155 4.36 7.43 4.94
C TYR A 155 4.83 7.02 6.34
N ALA A 156 4.81 5.72 6.62
CA ALA A 156 5.26 5.15 7.90
C ALA A 156 6.77 5.34 8.11
N SER A 157 7.56 5.42 7.03
CA SER A 157 8.98 5.74 7.11
C SER A 157 9.27 7.18 6.71
N ALA A 158 10.04 7.87 7.55
CA ALA A 158 10.60 9.19 7.30
C ALA A 158 11.72 9.10 6.25
N SER A 159 11.35 8.96 4.97
CA SER A 159 12.28 9.17 3.86
C SER A 159 12.20 10.62 3.36
N ASP A 160 13.25 11.12 2.72
CA ASP A 160 13.52 12.54 2.39
C ASP A 160 12.39 13.34 1.69
N ARG A 161 11.32 12.69 1.22
CA ARG A 161 10.10 13.35 0.72
C ARG A 161 8.85 12.58 1.14
N PRO A 162 8.41 12.70 2.41
CA PRO A 162 7.23 11.99 2.85
C PRO A 162 6.00 12.65 2.24
N TRP A 163 5.25 11.92 1.43
CA TRP A 163 3.91 12.38 1.08
C TRP A 163 3.09 12.40 2.37
N SER A 164 2.55 13.56 2.71
CA SER A 164 1.61 13.72 3.80
C SER A 164 0.36 14.43 3.27
N TRP A 165 -0.77 14.08 3.86
CA TRP A 165 -2.06 14.67 3.58
C TRP A 165 -2.84 14.81 4.87
N TRP A 166 -3.56 15.92 4.99
CA TRP A 166 -4.50 16.20 6.05
C TRP A 166 -5.85 16.45 5.41
N SER A 167 -6.90 15.85 5.97
CA SER A 167 -8.26 16.23 5.63
C SER A 167 -8.56 17.63 6.17
N SER A 168 -9.56 18.29 5.58
CA SER A 168 -10.29 19.35 6.27
C SER A 168 -11.03 18.78 7.50
N LEU A 169 -11.60 19.65 8.33
CA LEU A 169 -12.48 19.23 9.42
C LEU A 169 -13.77 18.66 8.82
N VAL A 170 -13.97 17.36 8.99
CA VAL A 170 -15.11 16.60 8.44
C VAL A 170 -16.09 16.20 9.54
N ARG A 171 -17.35 15.97 9.19
CA ARG A 171 -18.39 15.53 10.14
C ARG A 171 -18.75 14.07 9.95
N THR A 172 -18.72 13.61 8.70
CA THR A 172 -19.12 12.25 8.34
C THR A 172 -17.98 11.46 7.69
N PRO A 173 -18.05 10.11 7.71
CA PRO A 173 -17.12 9.26 6.98
C PRO A 173 -17.14 9.53 5.46
N ASP A 174 -18.30 9.88 4.90
CA ASP A 174 -18.46 10.17 3.48
C ASP A 174 -17.72 11.45 3.07
N ASP A 175 -17.78 12.50 3.90
CA ASP A 175 -17.00 13.72 3.71
C ASP A 175 -15.50 13.40 3.65
N LEU A 176 -15.04 12.53 4.56
CA LEU A 176 -13.64 12.12 4.61
C LEU A 176 -13.25 11.34 3.36
N GLN A 177 -14.10 10.40 2.93
CA GLN A 177 -13.88 9.61 1.74
C GLN A 177 -13.74 10.52 0.51
N HIS A 178 -14.64 11.49 0.36
CA HIS A 178 -14.62 12.44 -0.75
C HIS A 178 -13.33 13.28 -0.78
N GLU A 179 -12.93 13.83 0.37
CA GLU A 179 -11.71 14.63 0.51
C GLU A 179 -10.45 13.81 0.19
N LEU A 180 -10.39 12.56 0.67
CA LEU A 180 -9.29 11.64 0.38
C LEU A 180 -9.24 11.27 -1.11
N GLN A 181 -10.38 10.94 -1.72
CA GLN A 181 -10.46 10.60 -3.14
C GLN A 181 -9.96 11.76 -4.01
N LYS A 182 -10.37 12.99 -3.69
CA LYS A 182 -9.89 14.21 -4.37
C LYS A 182 -8.38 14.39 -4.25
N ALA A 183 -7.83 14.17 -3.05
CA ALA A 183 -6.39 14.26 -2.81
C ALA A 183 -5.59 13.19 -3.59
N LEU A 184 -6.10 11.97 -3.65
CA LEU A 184 -5.50 10.87 -4.41
C LEU A 184 -5.54 11.14 -5.92
N VAL A 185 -6.66 11.62 -6.46
CA VAL A 185 -6.76 12.03 -7.87
C VAL A 185 -5.74 13.13 -8.20
N ALA A 186 -5.65 14.17 -7.37
CA ALA A 186 -4.67 15.25 -7.55
C ALA A 186 -3.22 14.71 -7.50
N ARG A 187 -2.94 13.76 -6.61
CA ARG A 187 -1.64 13.09 -6.54
C ARG A 187 -1.33 12.27 -7.79
N ARG A 188 -2.26 11.44 -8.28
CA ARG A 188 -2.08 10.64 -9.51
C ARG A 188 -1.75 11.55 -10.70
N LYS A 189 -2.47 12.66 -10.85
CA LYS A 189 -2.19 13.69 -11.88
C LYS A 189 -0.77 14.28 -11.74
N ARG A 190 -0.36 14.66 -10.53
CA ARG A 190 1.01 15.16 -10.27
C ARG A 190 2.08 14.12 -10.61
N ARG A 191 1.89 12.85 -10.24
CA ARG A 191 2.82 11.77 -10.57
C ARG A 191 2.93 11.53 -12.08
N ALA A 192 1.80 11.51 -12.79
CA ALA A 192 1.79 11.37 -14.24
C ALA A 192 2.56 12.50 -14.93
N ALA A 193 2.34 13.75 -14.49
CA ALA A 193 3.06 14.91 -15.01
C ALA A 193 4.58 14.84 -14.71
N GLN A 194 4.97 14.45 -13.49
CA GLN A 194 6.37 14.27 -13.12
C GLN A 194 7.05 13.15 -13.93
N ALA A 195 6.37 12.02 -14.13
CA ALA A 195 6.88 10.91 -14.94
C ALA A 195 7.09 11.34 -16.40
N LEU A 196 6.16 12.10 -16.97
CA LEU A 196 6.29 12.64 -18.32
C LEU A 196 7.47 13.63 -18.42
N ALA A 197 7.60 14.54 -17.44
CA ALA A 197 8.70 15.48 -17.37
C ALA A 197 10.06 14.76 -17.26
N ALA A 198 10.16 13.74 -16.41
CA ALA A 198 11.37 12.93 -16.24
C ALA A 198 11.76 12.20 -17.54
N LYS A 199 10.80 11.57 -18.23
CA LYS A 199 11.02 10.94 -19.55
C LYS A 199 11.53 11.95 -20.57
N SER A 200 10.93 13.14 -20.62
CA SER A 200 11.37 14.21 -21.53
C SER A 200 12.79 14.72 -21.22
N ALA A 201 13.16 14.80 -19.93
CA ALA A 201 14.48 15.22 -19.50
C ALA A 201 15.54 14.17 -19.85
N ALA A 202 15.25 12.89 -19.60
CA ALA A 202 16.11 11.77 -19.97
C ALA A 202 16.35 11.71 -21.49
N ALA A 203 15.32 11.90 -22.31
CA ALA A 203 15.45 11.95 -23.77
C ALA A 203 16.35 13.11 -24.25
N ARG A 204 16.23 14.29 -23.63
CA ARG A 204 17.09 15.44 -23.92
C ARG A 204 18.55 15.19 -23.54
N LEU A 205 18.80 14.58 -22.38
CA LEU A 205 20.14 14.19 -21.95
C LEU A 205 20.77 13.16 -22.89
N ALA A 206 20.01 12.13 -23.28
CA ALA A 206 20.48 11.12 -24.23
C ALA A 206 20.82 11.73 -25.61
N ARG A 207 20.01 12.68 -26.10
CA ARG A 207 20.31 13.42 -27.34
C ARG A 207 21.59 14.25 -27.22
N ARG A 208 21.79 14.95 -26.10
CA ARG A 208 23.02 15.73 -25.85
C ARG A 208 24.25 14.84 -25.81
N ALA A 209 24.17 13.69 -25.13
CA ALA A 209 25.27 12.72 -25.08
C ALA A 209 25.64 12.19 -26.48
N ARG A 210 24.64 11.88 -27.32
CA ARG A 210 24.88 11.44 -28.71
C ARG A 210 25.57 12.51 -29.56
N MET A 211 25.14 13.77 -29.46
CA MET A 211 25.77 14.86 -30.20
C MET A 211 27.22 15.10 -29.74
N ALA A 212 27.47 15.09 -28.42
CA ALA A 212 28.82 15.21 -27.88
C ALA A 212 29.74 14.06 -28.32
N ALA A 213 29.22 12.82 -28.37
CA ALA A 213 29.96 11.67 -28.87
C ALA A 213 30.28 11.80 -30.37
N ALA A 214 29.33 12.26 -31.18
CA ALA A 214 29.55 12.51 -32.61
C ALA A 214 30.59 13.61 -32.84
N GLU A 215 30.54 14.69 -32.07
CA GLU A 215 31.52 15.78 -32.15
C GLU A 215 32.93 15.31 -31.73
N ALA A 216 33.03 14.51 -30.66
CA ALA A 216 34.29 13.91 -30.24
C ALA A 216 34.87 12.97 -31.32
N ALA A 217 34.03 12.13 -31.93
CA ALA A 217 34.44 11.24 -33.02
C ALA A 217 34.93 12.03 -34.26
N ALA A 218 34.24 13.10 -34.64
CA ALA A 218 34.65 13.97 -35.74
C ALA A 218 36.01 14.64 -35.48
N LYS A 219 36.24 15.14 -34.25
CA LYS A 219 37.54 15.71 -33.84
C LYS A 219 38.66 14.68 -33.91
N SER A 220 38.44 13.45 -33.43
CA SER A 220 39.43 12.37 -33.50
C SER A 220 39.75 11.94 -34.94
N ALA A 221 38.75 11.91 -35.84
CA ALA A 221 38.95 11.60 -37.25
C ALA A 221 39.77 12.67 -38.00
N THR A 222 39.70 13.93 -37.57
CA THR A 222 40.43 15.04 -38.19
C THR A 222 41.92 15.07 -37.80
N VAL A 223 42.30 14.43 -36.69
CA VAL A 223 43.70 14.36 -36.21
C VAL A 223 44.51 13.28 -36.94
N LEU A 224 43.86 12.26 -37.53
CA LEU A 224 44.50 11.27 -38.40
C LEU A 224 44.54 11.82 -39.85
N GLY A 225 45.40 12.82 -40.07
CA GLY A 225 45.62 13.40 -41.40
C GLY A 225 46.12 12.37 -42.43
N PRO A 226 45.93 12.64 -43.75
CA PRO A 226 46.23 11.68 -44.81
C PRO A 226 47.71 11.30 -44.83
N VAL A 227 47.98 9.99 -44.86
CA VAL A 227 49.32 9.43 -45.06
C VAL A 227 49.91 9.99 -46.37
N PRO A 228 51.10 10.60 -46.35
CA PRO A 228 51.71 11.11 -47.58
C PRO A 228 51.98 9.94 -48.53
N ARG A 229 51.54 10.07 -49.79
CA ARG A 229 51.78 9.06 -50.83
C ARG A 229 53.28 8.80 -50.96
N PRO A 230 53.73 7.54 -51.00
CA PRO A 230 55.11 7.23 -51.29
C PRO A 230 55.46 7.72 -52.70
N ALA A 231 56.58 8.45 -52.81
CA ALA A 231 57.08 8.95 -54.08
C ALA A 231 57.38 7.79 -55.03
N GLU A 232 56.79 7.80 -56.22
CA GLU A 232 57.14 6.89 -57.31
C GLU A 232 58.60 7.13 -57.70
N GLN A 233 59.48 6.21 -57.34
CA GLN A 233 60.83 6.13 -57.89
C GLN A 233 60.72 5.76 -59.37
N ARG A 234 60.89 6.75 -60.25
CA ARG A 234 61.24 6.51 -61.66
C ARG A 234 62.59 5.81 -61.71
N ALA A 235 62.57 4.52 -62.03
CA ALA A 235 63.76 3.81 -62.46
C ALA A 235 64.15 4.31 -63.86
N SER A 236 65.30 4.98 -63.95
CA SER A 236 66.06 5.16 -65.18
C SER A 236 67.26 4.23 -65.13
N ALA A 237 67.24 3.21 -65.98
CA ALA A 237 68.37 2.61 -66.72
C ALA A 237 67.93 1.24 -67.26
#